data_AF-A0A1C6P6W0-F1
#
_entry.id   AF-A0A1C6P6W0-F1
#
_cell.length_a   1.000
_cell.length_b   1.000
_cell.length_c   1.000
_cell.angle_alpha   90.00
_cell.angle_beta   90.00
_cell.angle_gamma   90.00
#
_symmetry.space_group_name_H-M   'P 1'
#
loop_
_entity.id
_entity.type
_entity.pdbx_description
1 polymer ?
#
loop_
_entity_poly.entity_id
_entity_poly.type
_entity_poly.pdbx_seq_one_letter_code
_entity_poly.pdbx_strand_id
1 'polypeptide(L)' 'MTSPQRPVRAAGCVLWRRATTEDGLEIALVHRPKYDDWSHP' A
#
# COMPACT_ATOMS: atom_id res chain seq x y z
N MET A 1 24.22 7.98 23.78
CA MET A 1 23.01 8.80 23.94
C MET A 1 22.11 8.52 22.73
N THR A 2 21.05 7.74 22.91
CA THR A 2 20.04 7.49 21.86
C THR A 2 19.15 8.72 21.78
N SER A 3 19.16 9.40 20.63
CA SER A 3 18.18 10.44 20.35
C SER A 3 16.78 9.79 20.30
N PRO A 4 15.74 10.45 20.85
CA PRO A 4 14.39 9.91 20.76
C PRO A 4 13.97 9.86 19.29
N GLN A 5 13.71 8.65 18.78
CA GLN A 5 13.16 8.48 17.45
C GLN A 5 11.74 9.02 17.43
N ARG A 6 11.53 10.07 16.64
CA ARG A 6 10.18 10.58 16.39
C ARG A 6 9.51 9.66 15.38
N PRO A 7 8.22 9.32 15.59
CA PRO A 7 7.49 8.52 14.63
C PRO A 7 7.42 9.23 13.27
N VAL A 8 7.57 8.46 12.20
CA VAL A 8 7.31 8.94 10.84
C VAL A 8 5.81 8.91 10.62
N ARG A 9 5.22 10.06 10.28
CA ARG A 9 3.80 10.15 9.91
C ARG A 9 3.64 9.72 8.46
N ALA A 10 2.70 8.82 8.20
CA ALA A 10 2.37 8.33 6.87
C ALA A 10 0.85 8.27 6.69
N ALA A 11 0.40 8.36 5.45
CA ALA A 11 -0.98 8.14 5.03
C ALA A 11 -0.94 7.39 3.70
N GLY A 12 -1.99 6.62 3.44
CA GLY A 12 -2.11 5.78 2.26
C GLY A 12 -3.57 5.52 1.93
N CYS A 13 -3.82 4.65 0.97
CA CYS A 13 -5.18 4.33 0.54
C CYS A 13 -5.33 2.90 0.03
N VAL A 14 -6.56 2.39 0.10
CA VAL A 14 -6.94 1.16 -0.58
C VAL A 14 -7.69 1.56 -1.85
N LEU A 15 -6.95 1.64 -2.95
CA LEU A 15 -7.53 1.92 -4.26
C LEU A 15 -8.22 0.68 -4.79
N TRP A 16 -9.44 0.87 -5.31
CA TRP A 16 -10.23 -0.23 -5.85
C TRP A 16 -11.05 0.21 -7.06
N ARG A 17 -11.43 -0.77 -7.88
CA ARG A 17 -12.41 -0.61 -8.96
C ARG A 17 -13.29 -1.86 -9.08
N ARG A 18 -14.40 -1.75 -9.80
CA ARG A 18 -15.16 -2.93 -10.23
C ARG A 18 -14.32 -3.73 -11.22
N ALA A 19 -14.31 -5.05 -11.06
CA ALA A 19 -13.68 -5.96 -12.01
C ALA A 19 -14.38 -5.85 -13.37
N THR A 20 -13.62 -6.09 -14.44
CA THR A 20 -14.17 -6.10 -15.81
C THR A 20 -14.89 -7.41 -16.15
N THR A 21 -14.72 -8.45 -15.33
CA THR A 21 -15.48 -9.70 -15.35
C THR A 21 -16.51 -9.71 -14.23
N GLU A 22 -17.59 -10.50 -14.35
CA GLU A 22 -18.78 -10.45 -13.48
C GLU A 22 -18.50 -10.24 -11.97
N ASP A 23 -19.27 -9.32 -11.36
CA ASP A 23 -19.41 -9.02 -9.92
C ASP A 23 -18.16 -9.14 -9.01
N GLY A 24 -17.01 -8.68 -9.50
CA GLY A 24 -15.76 -8.63 -8.74
C GLY A 24 -15.33 -7.23 -8.31
N LEU A 25 -14.47 -7.16 -7.29
CA LEU A 25 -13.67 -5.98 -6.92
C LEU A 25 -12.19 -6.25 -7.19
N GLU A 26 -11.49 -5.26 -7.73
CA GLU A 26 -10.04 -5.32 -7.93
C GLU A 26 -9.38 -4.29 -7.01
N ILE A 27 -8.35 -4.71 -6.28
CA ILE A 27 -7.54 -3.86 -5.40
C ILE A 27 -6.20 -3.57 -6.08
N ALA A 28 -5.76 -2.32 -6.05
CA ALA A 28 -4.43 -1.96 -6.56
C ALA A 28 -3.35 -2.25 -5.50
N LEU A 29 -2.32 -2.98 -5.91
CA LEU A 29 -1.10 -3.20 -5.13
C LEU A 29 0.09 -2.65 -5.90
N VAL A 30 1.05 -2.10 -5.16
CA VAL A 30 2.31 -1.59 -5.68
C VAL A 30 3.43 -2.54 -5.26
N HIS A 31 4.15 -3.08 -6.25
CA HIS A 31 5.40 -3.79 -6.01
C HIS A 31 6.47 -2.79 -5.57
N ARG A 32 7.14 -3.03 -4.44
CA ARG A 32 8.24 -2.20 -3.94
C ARG A 32 9.57 -2.94 -4.14
N PRO A 33 10.34 -2.65 -5.20
CA PRO A 33 11.53 -3.44 -5.57
C PRO A 33 12.60 -3.49 -4.48
N LYS A 34 12.71 -2.45 -3.65
CA LYS A 34 13.65 -2.41 -2.52
C LYS A 34 13.36 -3.48 -1.47
N TYR A 35 12.10 -3.89 -1.34
CA TYR A 35 11.62 -4.77 -0.28
C TYR A 35 11.13 -6.12 -0.81
N ASP A 36 11.09 -6.29 -2.14
CA ASP A 36 10.58 -7.49 -2.81
C ASP A 36 9.18 -7.90 -2.32
N ASP A 37 8.33 -6.90 -2.08
CA ASP A 37 6.98 -7.08 -1.55
C ASP A 37 5.93 -6.23 -2.29
N TRP A 38 4.66 -6.53 -2.00
CA TRP A 38 3.52 -5.81 -2.52
C TRP A 38 2.77 -5.14 -1.38
N SER A 39 2.38 -3.88 -1.56
CA SER A 39 1.69 -3.11 -0.53
C SER A 39 0.67 -2.13 -1.12
N HIS A 40 -0.18 -1.58 -0.26
CA HIS A 40 -1.00 -0.43 -0.60
C HIS A 40 -0.13 0.83 -0.70
N PRO A 41 -0.46 1.77 -1.61
CA PRO A 41 0.19 3.08 -1.67
C PRO A 41 0.00 3.88 -0.36
#